data_AF-A0A6P2B3J5-F1
#
_entry.id   AF-A0A6P2B3J5-F1
#
_cell.length_a   1.000
_cell.length_b   1.000
_cell.length_c   1.000
_cell.angle_alpha   90.00
_cell.angle_beta   90.00
_cell.angle_gamma   90.00
#
_symmetry.space_group_name_H-M   'P 1'
#
loop_
_entity.id
_entity.type
_entity.pdbx_description
1 polymer ?
#
loop_
_entity_poly.entity_id
_entity_poly.type
_entity_poly.pdbx_seq_one_letter_code
_entity_poly.pdbx_strand_id
1 'polypeptide(L)'
;MANPIAVGFARFFFEKRYNENTYEQIISKLREDGATITERIQAADSANKRNHSLITHIIGIERWGQTRLREILGGEAGEAEYDSYRPPRNTKWAELSPLFEATRQETIALTEALAEANVGADRKVAHDTYGALSAAAWLRYLNIHARLESRKLR
;
A
#
# COMPACT_ATOMS: atom_id res chain seq x y z
N MET A 1 15.20 -11.36 -12.36
CA MET A 1 16.23 -10.30 -12.20
C MET A 1 15.53 -8.96 -12.29
N ALA A 2 15.67 -8.08 -11.28
CA ALA A 2 15.04 -6.76 -11.30
C ALA A 2 15.65 -5.89 -12.42
N ASN A 3 14.82 -5.13 -13.14
CA ASN A 3 15.27 -4.27 -14.23
C ASN A 3 16.10 -3.10 -13.66
N PRO A 4 17.37 -2.90 -14.09
CA PRO A 4 18.24 -1.86 -13.52
C PRO A 4 17.68 -0.44 -13.66
N ILE A 5 16.85 -0.18 -14.68
CA ILE A 5 16.16 1.11 -14.86
C ILE A 5 15.05 1.30 -13.81
N ALA A 6 14.30 0.25 -13.48
CA ALA A 6 13.25 0.28 -12.47
C ALA A 6 13.83 0.43 -11.05
N VAL A 7 15.00 -0.17 -10.79
CA VAL A 7 15.74 -0.03 -9.52
C VAL A 7 16.27 1.40 -9.35
N GLY A 8 16.81 2.02 -10.40
CA GLY A 8 17.25 3.41 -10.38
C GLY A 8 16.10 4.41 -10.14
N PHE A 9 14.93 4.16 -10.75
CA PHE A 9 13.73 4.98 -10.55
C PHE A 9 13.15 4.81 -9.14
N ALA A 10 13.14 3.60 -8.59
CA ALA A 10 12.68 3.36 -7.23
C ALA A 10 13.52 4.10 -6.18
N ARG A 11 14.86 4.01 -6.29
CA ARG A 11 15.80 4.66 -5.38
C ARG A 11 15.71 6.19 -5.45
N PHE A 12 15.59 6.76 -6.65
CA PHE A 12 15.48 8.21 -6.81
C PHE A 12 14.08 8.73 -6.46
N PHE A 13 13.03 8.05 -6.92
CA PHE A 13 11.68 8.56 -6.78
C PHE A 13 11.13 8.31 -5.39
N PHE A 14 11.26 7.12 -4.80
CA PHE A 14 10.66 6.79 -3.50
C PHE A 14 11.54 7.18 -2.30
N GLU A 15 12.85 6.92 -2.31
CA GLU A 15 13.72 7.19 -1.16
C GLU A 15 14.14 8.66 -1.02
N LYS A 16 14.52 9.32 -2.12
CA LYS A 16 15.16 10.66 -2.06
C LYS A 16 14.24 11.80 -1.59
N ARG A 17 12.92 11.67 -1.76
CA ARG A 17 11.94 12.73 -1.42
C ARG A 17 11.20 12.50 -0.09
N TYR A 18 11.51 11.42 0.62
CA TYR A 18 10.80 11.03 1.84
C TYR A 18 11.72 10.85 3.06
N ASN A 19 13.05 10.99 2.90
CA ASN A 19 13.95 11.20 4.04
C ASN A 19 13.60 12.47 4.87
N GLU A 20 12.78 13.38 4.33
CA GLU A 20 12.29 14.57 5.02
C GLU A 20 10.93 14.38 5.68
N ASN A 21 10.18 13.33 5.33
CA ASN A 21 8.84 13.16 5.85
C ASN A 21 8.84 12.21 7.04
N THR A 22 8.36 12.71 8.17
CA THR A 22 8.23 11.91 9.38
C THR A 22 7.08 10.89 9.23
N TYR A 23 7.09 9.83 10.07
CA TYR A 23 6.00 8.87 10.07
C TYR A 23 4.65 9.54 10.36
N GLU A 24 4.61 10.61 11.17
CA GLU A 24 3.40 11.41 11.41
C GLU A 24 2.85 12.02 10.13
N GLN A 25 3.71 12.56 9.26
CA GLN A 25 3.30 13.11 7.96
C GLN A 25 2.79 12.01 7.02
N ILE A 26 3.40 10.81 7.07
CA ILE A 26 2.88 9.65 6.32
C ILE A 26 1.48 9.28 6.81
N ILE A 27 1.27 9.21 8.12
CA ILE A 27 -0.02 8.86 8.72
C ILE A 27 -1.10 9.86 8.30
N SER A 28 -0.85 11.17 8.40
CA SER A 28 -1.81 12.21 7.95
C SER A 28 -2.20 11.97 6.50
N LYS A 29 -1.21 11.72 5.66
CA LYS A 29 -1.42 11.52 4.23
C LYS A 29 -2.19 10.23 3.92
N LEU A 30 -1.91 9.14 4.63
CA LEU A 30 -2.65 7.88 4.51
C LEU A 30 -4.12 8.04 4.91
N ARG A 31 -4.41 8.84 5.95
CA ARG A 31 -5.78 9.15 6.40
C ARG A 31 -6.55 9.98 5.36
N GLU A 32 -5.96 11.08 4.90
CA GLU A 32 -6.56 11.97 3.88
C GLU A 32 -6.83 11.25 2.55
N ASP A 33 -5.79 10.62 1.99
CA ASP A 33 -5.91 9.90 0.72
C ASP A 33 -6.82 8.67 0.89
N GLY A 34 -6.81 8.02 2.07
CA GLY A 34 -7.69 6.91 2.42
C GLY A 34 -9.16 7.28 2.36
N ALA A 35 -9.57 8.36 3.04
CA ALA A 35 -10.95 8.86 3.00
C ALA A 35 -11.39 9.19 1.57
N THR A 36 -10.53 9.87 0.81
CA THR A 36 -10.80 10.20 -0.60
C THR A 36 -11.00 8.95 -1.47
N ILE A 37 -10.22 7.88 -1.22
CA ILE A 37 -10.35 6.62 -1.96
C ILE A 37 -11.65 5.92 -1.57
N THR A 38 -12.00 5.88 -0.28
CA THR A 38 -13.26 5.33 0.21
C THR A 38 -14.46 5.99 -0.47
N GLU A 39 -14.49 7.32 -0.55
CA GLU A 39 -15.57 8.06 -1.24
C GLU A 39 -15.68 7.65 -2.72
N ARG A 40 -14.55 7.47 -3.41
CA ARG A 40 -14.54 6.98 -4.80
C ARG A 40 -15.07 5.56 -4.92
N ILE A 41 -14.74 4.68 -3.99
CA ILE A 41 -15.25 3.31 -3.96
C ILE A 41 -16.77 3.32 -3.80
N GLN A 42 -17.29 4.15 -2.88
CA GLN A 42 -18.72 4.28 -2.61
C GLN A 42 -19.49 4.89 -3.77
N ALA A 43 -18.88 5.83 -4.50
CA ALA A 43 -19.49 6.49 -5.66
C ALA A 43 -19.41 5.66 -6.96
N ALA A 44 -18.56 4.64 -7.01
CA ALA A 44 -18.33 3.87 -8.23
C ALA A 44 -19.51 2.96 -8.62
N ASP A 45 -19.68 2.72 -9.91
CA ASP A 45 -20.70 1.82 -10.44
C ASP A 45 -20.43 0.37 -10.04
N SER A 46 -21.33 -0.17 -9.20
CA SER A 46 -21.28 -1.55 -8.70
C SER A 46 -21.52 -2.63 -9.75
N ALA A 47 -22.18 -2.30 -10.87
CA ALA A 47 -22.39 -3.24 -11.97
C ALA A 47 -21.12 -3.43 -12.82
N ASN A 48 -20.15 -2.52 -12.71
CA ASN A 48 -18.93 -2.55 -13.49
C ASN A 48 -17.88 -3.49 -12.89
N LYS A 49 -17.72 -4.66 -13.51
CA LYS A 49 -16.72 -5.68 -13.12
C LYS A 49 -15.28 -5.16 -13.07
N ARG A 50 -14.93 -4.13 -13.87
CA ARG A 50 -13.58 -3.52 -13.83
C ARG A 50 -13.37 -2.74 -12.55
N ASN A 51 -14.39 -2.02 -12.06
CA ASN A 51 -14.29 -1.33 -10.77
C ASN A 51 -14.05 -2.34 -9.64
N HIS A 52 -14.81 -3.45 -9.62
CA HIS A 52 -14.62 -4.52 -8.62
C HIS A 52 -13.18 -5.07 -8.66
N SER A 53 -12.68 -5.37 -9.86
CA SER A 53 -11.30 -5.85 -10.04
C SER A 53 -10.24 -4.83 -9.61
N LEU A 54 -10.49 -3.53 -9.81
CA LEU A 54 -9.58 -2.47 -9.38
C LEU A 54 -9.56 -2.33 -7.86
N ILE A 55 -10.73 -2.37 -7.20
CA ILE A 55 -10.82 -2.21 -5.74
C ILE A 55 -10.15 -3.40 -5.04
N THR A 56 -10.46 -4.62 -5.47
CA THR A 56 -9.82 -5.84 -4.94
C THR A 56 -8.32 -5.87 -5.23
N HIS A 57 -7.86 -5.31 -6.36
CA HIS A 57 -6.44 -5.11 -6.63
C HIS A 57 -5.77 -4.15 -5.64
N ILE A 58 -6.37 -2.97 -5.40
CA ILE A 58 -5.85 -1.99 -4.45
C ILE A 58 -5.72 -2.62 -3.06
N ILE A 59 -6.77 -3.29 -2.58
CA ILE A 59 -6.78 -3.97 -1.28
C ILE A 59 -5.69 -5.04 -1.20
N GLY A 60 -5.53 -5.86 -2.25
CA GLY A 60 -4.51 -6.91 -2.30
C GLY A 60 -3.08 -6.36 -2.24
N ILE A 61 -2.77 -5.31 -3.01
CA ILE A 61 -1.45 -4.66 -2.98
C ILE A 61 -1.17 -4.06 -1.60
N GLU A 62 -2.17 -3.45 -0.97
CA GLU A 62 -1.99 -2.85 0.34
C GLU A 62 -1.71 -3.91 1.42
N ARG A 63 -2.48 -5.00 1.44
CA ARG A 63 -2.23 -6.16 2.32
C ARG A 63 -0.87 -6.81 2.09
N TRP A 64 -0.46 -6.94 0.84
CA TRP A 64 0.87 -7.43 0.50
C TRP A 64 1.95 -6.51 1.09
N GLY A 65 1.84 -5.20 0.89
CA GLY A 65 2.78 -4.24 1.50
C GLY A 65 2.78 -4.27 3.02
N GLN A 66 1.64 -4.52 3.68
CA GLN A 66 1.57 -4.68 5.14
C GLN A 66 2.45 -5.83 5.63
N THR A 67 2.54 -6.94 4.90
CA THR A 67 3.47 -8.03 5.27
C THR A 67 4.92 -7.56 5.26
N ARG A 68 5.29 -6.71 4.31
CA ARG A 68 6.65 -6.14 4.22
C ARG A 68 6.93 -5.14 5.34
N LEU A 69 5.93 -4.38 5.75
CA LEU A 69 6.04 -3.52 6.93
C LEU A 69 6.22 -4.35 8.21
N ARG A 70 5.52 -5.49 8.35
CA ARG A 70 5.71 -6.43 9.47
C ARG A 70 7.10 -7.07 9.46
N GLU A 71 7.63 -7.45 8.29
CA GLU A 71 9.03 -7.92 8.15
C GLU A 71 10.04 -6.87 8.59
N ILE A 72 9.79 -5.61 8.21
CA ILE A 72 10.59 -4.46 8.66
C ILE A 72 10.45 -4.24 10.18
N LEU A 73 9.37 -4.67 10.83
CA LEU A 73 9.26 -4.65 12.29
C LEU A 73 9.93 -5.87 12.96
N GLY A 74 10.33 -6.88 12.19
CA GLY A 74 10.96 -8.12 12.71
C GLY A 74 10.01 -9.31 12.78
N GLY A 75 8.81 -9.20 12.21
CA GLY A 75 7.95 -10.34 11.96
C GLY A 75 8.47 -11.27 10.87
N GLU A 76 7.78 -12.38 10.69
CA GLU A 76 8.10 -13.37 9.66
C GLU A 76 7.87 -12.83 8.24
N ALA A 77 8.63 -13.39 7.29
CA ALA A 77 8.43 -13.10 5.88
C ALA A 77 7.06 -13.60 5.41
N GLY A 78 6.27 -12.69 4.84
CA GLY A 78 5.02 -13.04 4.18
C GLY A 78 5.27 -13.68 2.82
N GLU A 79 4.24 -14.29 2.24
CA GLU A 79 4.30 -14.85 0.88
C GLU A 79 4.77 -13.81 -0.13
N ALA A 80 5.66 -14.21 -1.05
CA ALA A 80 6.22 -13.34 -2.07
C ALA A 80 5.13 -12.78 -3.01
N GLU A 81 4.22 -13.64 -3.45
CA GLU A 81 3.23 -13.31 -4.48
C GLU A 81 2.07 -12.47 -3.92
N TYR A 82 1.72 -11.39 -4.61
CA TYR A 82 0.66 -10.48 -4.16
C TYR A 82 -0.76 -11.06 -4.34
N ASP A 83 -0.94 -12.02 -5.27
CA ASP A 83 -2.28 -12.48 -5.69
C ASP A 83 -3.05 -13.18 -4.57
N SER A 84 -2.36 -13.82 -3.61
CA SER A 84 -2.97 -14.47 -2.44
C SER A 84 -3.60 -13.49 -1.46
N TYR A 85 -3.18 -12.22 -1.48
CA TYR A 85 -3.71 -11.18 -0.60
C TYR A 85 -4.98 -10.50 -1.11
N ARG A 86 -5.37 -10.78 -2.37
CA ARG A 86 -6.58 -10.20 -2.96
C ARG A 86 -7.83 -10.73 -2.26
N PRO A 87 -8.83 -9.87 -2.01
CA PRO A 87 -10.15 -10.35 -1.63
C PRO A 87 -10.67 -11.38 -2.65
N PRO A 88 -11.40 -12.42 -2.20
CA PRO A 88 -12.00 -13.40 -3.09
C PRO A 88 -12.80 -12.75 -4.21
N ARG A 89 -12.79 -13.33 -5.42
CA ARG A 89 -13.51 -12.77 -6.58
C ARG A 89 -15.03 -12.64 -6.37
N ASN A 90 -15.59 -13.41 -5.42
CA ASN A 90 -17.00 -13.36 -5.03
C ASN A 90 -17.27 -12.43 -3.83
N THR A 91 -16.30 -11.65 -3.35
CA THR A 91 -16.51 -10.60 -2.34
C THR A 91 -17.61 -9.67 -2.81
N LYS A 92 -18.62 -9.43 -1.96
CA LYS A 92 -19.78 -8.62 -2.37
C LYS A 92 -19.36 -7.16 -2.50
N TRP A 93 -19.99 -6.44 -3.42
CA TRP A 93 -19.68 -5.01 -3.63
C TRP A 93 -19.79 -4.19 -2.34
N ALA A 94 -20.87 -4.41 -1.56
CA ALA A 94 -21.11 -3.72 -0.30
C ALA A 94 -20.03 -3.95 0.76
N GLU A 95 -19.21 -5.00 0.61
CA GLU A 95 -18.12 -5.32 1.54
C GLU A 95 -16.82 -4.60 1.15
N LEU A 96 -16.68 -4.12 -0.08
CA LEU A 96 -15.41 -3.61 -0.59
C LEU A 96 -14.94 -2.31 0.06
N SER A 97 -15.85 -1.35 0.30
CA SER A 97 -15.50 -0.09 0.99
C SER A 97 -15.05 -0.34 2.43
N PRO A 98 -15.85 -1.03 3.29
CA PRO A 98 -15.40 -1.39 4.64
C PRO A 98 -14.10 -2.19 4.65
N LEU A 99 -13.90 -3.08 3.68
CA LEU A 99 -12.68 -3.88 3.58
C LEU A 99 -11.45 -3.03 3.25
N PHE A 100 -11.59 -2.05 2.36
CA PHE A 100 -10.53 -1.09 2.08
C PHE A 100 -10.23 -0.22 3.30
N GLU A 101 -11.25 0.30 3.99
CA GLU A 101 -11.07 1.12 5.19
C GLU A 101 -10.32 0.35 6.28
N ALA A 102 -10.73 -0.89 6.57
CA ALA A 102 -10.04 -1.73 7.55
C ALA A 102 -8.59 -2.01 7.14
N THR A 103 -8.36 -2.27 5.85
CA THR A 103 -7.00 -2.45 5.31
C THR A 103 -6.17 -1.18 5.51
N ARG A 104 -6.72 0.01 5.22
CA ARG A 104 -6.02 1.28 5.42
C ARG A 104 -5.72 1.58 6.89
N GLN A 105 -6.63 1.26 7.80
CA GLN A 105 -6.38 1.41 9.24
C GLN A 105 -5.23 0.51 9.72
N GLU A 106 -5.15 -0.72 9.24
CA GLU A 106 -4.02 -1.60 9.54
C GLU A 106 -2.68 -1.02 9.01
N THR A 107 -2.68 -0.44 7.81
CA THR A 107 -1.48 0.25 7.28
C THR A 107 -1.07 1.43 8.17
N ILE A 108 -2.03 2.19 8.69
CA ILE A 108 -1.77 3.30 9.62
C ILE A 108 -1.21 2.77 10.94
N ALA A 109 -1.80 1.73 11.54
CA ALA A 109 -1.32 1.13 12.78
C ALA A 109 0.12 0.59 12.63
N LEU A 110 0.44 -0.05 11.50
CA LEU A 110 1.81 -0.46 11.20
C LEU A 110 2.76 0.73 11.06
N THR A 111 2.29 1.86 10.52
CA THR A 111 3.09 3.09 10.43
C THR A 111 3.37 3.68 11.81
N GLU A 112 2.38 3.65 12.71
CA GLU A 112 2.54 4.06 14.11
C GLU A 112 3.57 3.16 14.83
N ALA A 113 3.48 1.85 14.64
CA ALA A 113 4.46 0.90 15.21
C ALA A 113 5.88 1.11 14.67
N LEU A 114 6.04 1.45 13.39
CA LEU A 114 7.33 1.77 12.78
C LEU A 114 7.94 3.05 13.37
N ALA A 115 7.10 4.04 13.69
CA ALA A 115 7.51 5.27 14.36
C ALA A 115 7.97 4.99 15.79
N GLU A 116 7.19 4.22 16.56
CA GLU A 116 7.51 3.84 17.94
C GLU A 116 8.81 3.03 18.02
N ALA A 117 9.01 2.09 17.09
CA ALA A 117 10.24 1.31 16.98
C ALA A 117 11.45 2.08 16.42
N ASN A 118 11.27 3.36 16.09
CA ASN A 118 12.29 4.24 15.51
C ASN A 118 13.01 3.61 14.29
N VAL A 119 12.24 2.97 13.41
CA VAL A 119 12.80 2.27 12.24
C VAL A 119 13.38 3.25 11.24
N GLY A 120 14.70 3.16 11.06
CA GLY A 120 15.46 3.96 10.10
C GLY A 120 15.36 3.49 8.65
N ALA A 121 15.92 4.29 7.74
CA ALA A 121 15.91 4.03 6.30
C ALA A 121 16.89 2.91 5.85
N ASP A 122 17.74 2.44 6.75
CA ASP A 122 18.71 1.35 6.55
C ASP A 122 18.03 -0.03 6.54
N ARG A 123 16.92 -0.19 7.26
CA ARG A 123 16.14 -1.42 7.26
C ARG A 123 15.25 -1.49 6.03
N LYS A 124 15.52 -2.47 5.16
CA LYS A 124 14.85 -2.62 3.86
C LYS A 124 14.38 -4.05 3.62
N VAL A 125 13.27 -4.17 2.91
CA VAL A 125 12.68 -5.44 2.49
C VAL A 125 12.42 -5.41 0.99
N ALA A 126 12.57 -6.56 0.33
CA ALA A 126 12.49 -6.70 -1.11
C ALA A 126 11.09 -6.40 -1.67
N HIS A 127 11.05 -5.61 -2.74
CA HIS A 127 9.91 -5.46 -3.65
C HIS A 127 10.27 -6.09 -5.00
N ASP A 128 9.37 -6.89 -5.57
CA ASP A 128 9.61 -7.70 -6.78
C ASP A 128 10.15 -6.90 -7.98
N THR A 129 9.57 -5.71 -8.22
CA THR A 129 9.97 -4.84 -9.34
C THR A 129 11.07 -3.83 -8.97
N TYR A 130 11.05 -3.31 -7.75
CA TYR A 130 11.79 -2.11 -7.37
C TYR A 130 13.04 -2.37 -6.53
N GLY A 131 13.29 -3.63 -6.17
CA GLY A 131 14.39 -4.00 -5.28
C GLY A 131 14.05 -3.73 -3.82
N ALA A 132 15.06 -3.66 -2.95
CA ALA A 132 14.86 -3.44 -1.52
C ALA A 132 14.38 -2.00 -1.25
N LEU A 133 13.25 -1.87 -0.53
CA LEU A 133 12.64 -0.61 -0.15
C LEU A 133 12.64 -0.47 1.38
N SER A 134 12.86 0.75 1.88
CA SER A 134 12.65 1.09 3.30
C SER A 134 11.16 1.15 3.64
N ALA A 135 10.83 1.24 4.93
CA ALA A 135 9.45 1.41 5.40
C ALA A 135 8.76 2.63 4.74
N ALA A 136 9.42 3.79 4.77
CA ALA A 136 8.89 5.00 4.13
C ALA A 136 8.66 4.84 2.62
N ALA A 137 9.57 4.14 1.92
CA ALA A 137 9.43 3.87 0.50
C ALA A 137 8.25 2.93 0.21
N TRP A 138 8.05 1.88 1.02
CA TRP A 138 6.89 1.00 0.96
C TRP A 138 5.57 1.75 1.17
N LEU A 139 5.47 2.53 2.25
CA LEU A 139 4.26 3.31 2.58
C LEU A 139 3.89 4.28 1.46
N ARG A 140 4.91 4.92 0.87
CA ARG A 140 4.71 5.81 -0.27
C ARG A 140 4.24 5.06 -1.52
N TYR A 141 4.84 3.91 -1.82
CA TYR A 141 4.41 3.07 -2.94
C TYR A 141 2.94 2.71 -2.78
N LEU A 142 2.53 2.20 -1.61
CA LEU A 142 1.14 1.83 -1.32
C LEU A 142 0.18 3.00 -1.53
N ASN A 143 0.50 4.16 -0.97
CA ASN A 143 -0.39 5.30 -1.06
C ASN A 143 -0.50 5.86 -2.48
N ILE A 144 0.62 5.98 -3.21
CA ILE A 144 0.60 6.44 -4.61
C ILE A 144 -0.15 5.46 -5.50
N HIS A 145 0.09 4.16 -5.34
CA HIS A 145 -0.56 3.10 -6.10
C HIS A 145 -2.08 3.17 -5.95
N ALA A 146 -2.57 3.13 -4.69
CA ALA A 146 -4.00 3.20 -4.40
C ALA A 146 -4.64 4.49 -4.93
N ARG A 147 -3.97 5.64 -4.79
CA ARG A 147 -4.47 6.93 -5.27
C ARG A 147 -4.56 7.01 -6.80
N LEU A 148 -3.59 6.46 -7.52
CA LEU A 148 -3.60 6.46 -8.99
C LEU A 148 -4.63 5.48 -9.54
N GLU A 149 -4.74 4.28 -8.96
CA GLU A 149 -5.72 3.27 -9.37
C GLU A 149 -7.16 3.72 -9.08
N SER A 150 -7.44 4.29 -7.90
CA SER A 150 -8.80 4.75 -7.54
C SER A 150 -9.35 5.83 -8.48
N ARG A 151 -8.50 6.62 -9.14
CA ARG A 151 -8.93 7.61 -10.15
C ARG A 151 -9.49 6.98 -11.42
N LYS A 152 -9.28 5.68 -11.62
CA LYS A 152 -9.80 4.93 -12.77
C LYS A 152 -11.22 4.39 -12.52
N LEU A 153 -11.70 4.46 -11.29
CA LEU A 153 -13.08 4.11 -10.95
C LEU A 153 -14.05 5.01 -11.69
N ARG A 154 -15.15 4.42 -12.15
CA ARG A 154 -16.21 5.08 -12.92
C ARG A 154 -17.53 4.99 -12.19
#